data_AF-A0A412PNV3-F1
#
_entry.id   AF-A0A412PNV3-F1
#
_cell.length_a   1.000
_cell.length_b   1.000
_cell.length_c   1.000
_cell.angle_alpha   90.00
_cell.angle_beta   90.00
_cell.angle_gamma   90.00
#
_symmetry.space_group_name_H-M   'P 1'
#
loop_
_entity.id
_entity.type
_entity.pdbx_description
1 polymer ?
#
loop_
_entity_poly.entity_id
_entity_poly.type
_entity_poly.pdbx_seq_one_letter_code
_entity_poly.pdbx_strand_id
1 'polypeptide(L)'
;MTKTYTIRPLPYSNFTNREFESLMTDSHQVLTSFAKSYKDEAMYDEHLEVFDSKLEQFQAQLASVENKQTLSLAEVDKERDSALVGLFTLHRGFAKIKEPNLKAAHETLTSVLAKYKDITKHTNDVATAEIKSLLKNLKEEPYDAAVTTLGLLPMLTAVATAQEDYDRAETLARAAKSSKEVGKTKQLRTELSRIYDLFMRYTAASAEAYPEKLHFAKLLKDLNTIRDSKRRLSSPSKKAKTEQVAEMAG
;
A
#
# COMPACT_ATOMS: atom_id res chain seq x y z
N MET A 1 46.40 26.38 0.42
CA MET A 1 44.93 26.26 0.46
C MET A 1 44.59 25.05 1.32
N THR A 2 43.99 25.25 2.49
CA THR A 2 43.47 24.17 3.33
C THR A 2 42.24 23.57 2.64
N LYS A 3 42.32 22.32 2.18
CA LYS A 3 41.16 21.59 1.67
C LYS A 3 40.22 21.33 2.86
N THR A 4 39.01 21.88 2.83
CA THR A 4 37.99 21.67 3.87
C THR A 4 37.10 20.49 3.50
N TYR A 5 37.14 19.44 4.32
CA TYR A 5 36.38 18.20 4.14
C TYR A 5 35.06 18.22 4.91
N THR A 6 34.26 19.28 4.70
CA THR A 6 33.05 19.54 5.49
C THR A 6 31.82 18.81 4.94
N ILE A 7 31.04 18.18 5.83
CA ILE A 7 29.73 17.63 5.51
C ILE A 7 28.73 18.77 5.32
N ARG A 8 28.05 18.83 4.17
CA ARG A 8 27.03 19.85 3.93
C ARG A 8 25.83 19.60 4.85
N PRO A 9 25.33 20.61 5.58
CA PRO A 9 24.30 20.40 6.62
C PRO A 9 22.96 20.06 5.97
N LEU A 10 22.27 18.98 6.34
CA LEU A 10 20.94 18.66 5.80
C LEU A 10 20.07 18.12 6.93
N PRO A 11 19.11 18.89 7.45
CA PRO A 11 18.14 18.37 8.40
C PRO A 11 17.11 17.55 7.64
N TYR A 12 17.19 16.23 7.76
CA TYR A 12 16.23 15.30 7.13
C TYR A 12 15.25 14.70 8.15
N SER A 13 15.19 15.23 9.38
CA SER A 13 14.18 14.83 10.37
C SER A 13 12.75 15.10 9.89
N ASN A 14 12.57 16.15 9.10
CA ASN A 14 11.27 16.64 8.63
C ASN A 14 10.90 16.14 7.22
N PHE A 15 11.77 15.33 6.58
CA PHE A 15 11.47 14.76 5.27
C PHE A 15 10.25 13.86 5.35
N THR A 16 9.40 13.89 4.33
CA THR A 16 8.41 12.83 4.10
C THR A 16 9.11 11.46 4.00
N ASN A 17 8.36 10.37 4.13
CA ASN A 17 8.95 9.04 4.00
C ASN A 17 9.57 8.82 2.62
N ARG A 18 8.96 9.37 1.56
CA ARG A 18 9.47 9.30 0.18
C ARG A 18 10.74 10.12 -0.03
N GLU A 19 10.82 11.32 0.52
CA GLU A 19 12.04 12.14 0.45
C GLU A 19 13.20 11.47 1.22
N PHE A 20 12.90 10.87 2.36
CA PHE A 20 13.87 10.12 3.16
C PHE A 20 14.34 8.85 2.45
N GLU A 21 13.42 8.05 1.92
CA GLU A 21 13.73 6.88 1.11
C GLU A 21 14.66 7.26 -0.05
N SER A 22 14.30 8.30 -0.79
CA SER A 22 15.09 8.76 -1.94
C SER A 22 16.49 9.24 -1.56
N LEU A 23 16.67 9.88 -0.39
CA LEU A 23 18.01 10.21 0.13
C LEU A 23 18.83 8.95 0.42
N MET A 24 18.22 7.95 1.06
CA MET A 24 18.91 6.72 1.46
C MET A 24 19.28 5.87 0.23
N THR A 25 18.38 5.73 -0.74
CA THR A 25 18.63 4.99 -2.00
C THR A 25 19.75 5.62 -2.83
N ASP A 26 19.71 6.93 -3.04
CA ASP A 26 20.76 7.61 -3.82
C ASP A 26 22.13 7.48 -3.15
N SER A 27 22.16 7.59 -1.81
CA SER A 27 23.40 7.47 -1.03
C SER A 27 23.92 6.03 -1.04
N HIS A 28 23.04 5.05 -0.91
CA HIS A 28 23.35 3.62 -0.99
C HIS A 28 24.02 3.24 -2.31
N GLN A 29 23.49 3.74 -3.42
CA GLN A 29 24.05 3.45 -4.75
C GLN A 29 25.50 3.90 -4.87
N VAL A 30 25.82 5.10 -4.37
CA VAL A 30 27.18 5.65 -4.38
C VAL A 30 28.09 4.87 -3.43
N LEU A 31 27.62 4.55 -2.22
CA LEU A 31 28.39 3.77 -1.24
C LEU A 31 28.69 2.35 -1.73
N THR A 32 27.71 1.68 -2.33
CA THR A 32 27.88 0.34 -2.93
C THR A 32 28.88 0.36 -4.07
N SER A 33 28.82 1.38 -4.93
CA SER A 33 29.77 1.54 -6.04
C SER A 33 31.19 1.79 -5.53
N PHE A 34 31.33 2.56 -4.45
CA PHE A 34 32.60 2.81 -3.79
C PHE A 34 33.18 1.53 -3.17
N ALA A 35 32.40 0.80 -2.37
CA ALA A 35 32.87 -0.41 -1.69
C ALA A 35 33.33 -1.49 -2.68
N LYS A 36 32.59 -1.68 -3.78
CA LYS A 36 33.00 -2.55 -4.90
C LYS A 36 34.34 -2.16 -5.52
N SER A 37 34.64 -0.86 -5.59
CA SER A 37 35.85 -0.33 -6.22
C SER A 37 37.06 -0.31 -5.26
N TYR A 38 36.81 -0.26 -3.95
CA TYR A 38 37.84 -0.08 -2.91
C TYR A 38 37.65 -1.08 -1.77
N LYS A 39 37.92 -2.36 -2.05
CA LYS A 39 37.74 -3.48 -1.12
C LYS A 39 38.60 -3.43 0.15
N ASP A 40 39.66 -2.62 0.15
CA ASP A 40 40.54 -2.44 1.30
C ASP A 40 39.89 -1.57 2.40
N GLU A 41 38.78 -0.88 2.10
CA GLU A 41 38.07 -0.02 3.05
C GLU A 41 36.93 -0.79 3.75
N ALA A 42 37.30 -1.74 4.61
CA ALA A 42 36.40 -2.73 5.24
C ALA A 42 35.18 -2.15 5.97
N MET A 43 35.28 -0.90 6.49
CA MET A 43 34.16 -0.22 7.17
C MET A 43 32.89 -0.20 6.30
N TYR A 44 33.04 0.04 5.00
CA TYR A 44 31.88 0.19 4.11
C TYR A 44 31.18 -1.14 3.88
N ASP A 45 31.92 -2.21 3.62
CA ASP A 45 31.36 -3.54 3.42
C ASP A 45 30.66 -4.05 4.69
N GLU A 46 31.23 -3.82 5.87
CA GLU A 46 30.66 -4.25 7.16
C GLU A 46 29.29 -3.61 7.45
N HIS A 47 29.09 -2.35 7.05
CA HIS A 47 27.88 -1.59 7.38
C HIS A 47 26.87 -1.54 6.24
N LEU A 48 27.28 -1.80 4.99
CA LEU A 48 26.39 -1.80 3.83
C LEU A 48 25.35 -2.91 3.92
N GLU A 49 25.72 -4.14 4.30
CA GLU A 49 24.75 -5.23 4.41
C GLU A 49 23.60 -4.89 5.38
N VAL A 50 23.93 -4.27 6.52
CA VAL A 50 22.93 -3.81 7.49
C VAL A 50 22.11 -2.64 6.91
N PHE A 51 22.74 -1.71 6.19
CA PHE A 51 22.04 -0.61 5.55
C PHE A 51 21.02 -1.10 4.52
N ASP A 52 21.41 -2.04 3.67
CA ASP A 52 20.62 -2.62 2.58
C ASP A 52 19.39 -3.33 3.13
N SER A 53 19.61 -4.23 4.10
CA SER A 53 18.52 -4.94 4.77
C SER A 53 17.50 -3.98 5.38
N LYS A 54 17.95 -2.88 6.00
CA LYS A 54 17.07 -1.89 6.62
C LYS A 54 16.35 -1.01 5.60
N LEU A 55 17.00 -0.69 4.48
CA LEU A 55 16.40 0.08 3.40
C LEU A 55 15.30 -0.75 2.71
N GLU A 56 15.55 -2.03 2.43
CA GLU A 56 14.56 -2.95 1.87
C GLU A 56 13.33 -3.10 2.79
N GLN A 57 13.57 -3.29 4.11
CA GLN A 57 12.49 -3.33 5.10
C GLN A 57 11.67 -2.02 5.11
N PHE A 58 12.33 -0.87 5.00
CA PHE A 58 11.68 0.43 4.95
C PHE A 58 10.82 0.58 3.69
N GLN A 59 11.35 0.21 2.52
CA GLN A 59 10.62 0.26 1.24
C GLN A 59 9.41 -0.68 1.22
N ALA A 60 9.57 -1.90 1.71
CA ALA A 60 8.45 -2.85 1.84
C ALA A 60 7.35 -2.31 2.75
N GLN A 61 7.72 -1.66 3.85
CA GLN A 61 6.76 -1.01 4.75
C GLN A 61 6.04 0.16 4.08
N LEU A 62 6.72 0.96 3.25
CA LEU A 62 6.08 2.05 2.51
C LEU A 62 5.12 1.53 1.43
N ALA A 63 5.53 0.52 0.65
CA ALA A 63 4.69 -0.10 -0.36
C ALA A 63 3.45 -0.76 0.26
N SER A 64 3.60 -1.38 1.43
CA SER A 64 2.48 -1.91 2.21
C SER A 64 1.48 -0.83 2.60
N VAL A 65 1.95 0.39 2.92
CA VAL A 65 1.07 1.51 3.30
C VAL A 65 0.36 2.14 2.10
N GLU A 66 1.03 2.26 0.96
CA GLU A 66 0.46 2.88 -0.24
C GLU A 66 -0.56 2.00 -0.97
N ASN A 67 -0.37 0.68 -0.94
CA ASN A 67 -1.38 -0.28 -1.44
C ASN A 67 -2.66 -0.32 -0.58
N LYS A 68 -2.80 0.50 0.47
CA LYS A 68 -3.99 0.58 1.34
C LYS A 68 -5.06 1.56 0.86
N GLN A 69 -4.86 2.24 -0.27
CA GLN A 69 -5.94 2.95 -0.94
C GLN A 69 -6.43 2.10 -2.11
N THR A 70 -7.61 1.49 -1.98
CA THR A 70 -8.47 1.38 -3.17
C THR A 70 -9.95 1.18 -2.89
N LEU A 71 -10.39 0.64 -1.75
CA LEU A 71 -11.82 0.58 -1.41
C LEU A 71 -12.04 0.69 0.10
N SER A 72 -12.89 1.61 0.55
CA SER A 72 -13.31 1.67 1.95
C SER A 72 -14.14 0.43 2.26
N LEU A 73 -13.90 -0.23 3.41
CA LEU A 73 -14.69 -1.40 3.83
C LEU A 73 -16.20 -1.09 3.88
N ALA A 74 -16.57 0.16 4.19
CA ALA A 74 -17.95 0.61 4.21
C ALA A 74 -18.57 0.74 2.80
N GLU A 75 -17.76 1.08 1.78
CA GLU A 75 -18.25 1.21 0.41
C GLU A 75 -18.54 -0.16 -0.20
N VAL A 76 -17.61 -1.11 -0.03
CA VAL A 76 -17.80 -2.49 -0.50
C VAL A 76 -18.91 -3.22 0.26
N ASP A 77 -19.07 -2.92 1.54
CA ASP A 77 -20.19 -3.43 2.34
C ASP A 77 -21.54 -2.92 1.81
N LYS A 78 -21.63 -1.62 1.51
CA LYS A 78 -22.83 -1.03 0.91
C LYS A 78 -23.15 -1.61 -0.46
N GLU A 79 -22.15 -1.86 -1.30
CA GLU A 79 -22.35 -2.47 -2.62
C GLU A 79 -22.84 -3.92 -2.50
N ARG A 80 -22.24 -4.68 -1.58
CA ARG A 80 -22.68 -6.05 -1.24
C ARG A 80 -24.13 -6.08 -0.78
N ASP A 81 -24.51 -5.20 0.14
CA ASP A 81 -25.88 -5.08 0.62
C ASP A 81 -26.84 -4.68 -0.50
N SER A 82 -26.42 -3.78 -1.39
CA SER A 82 -27.23 -3.33 -2.53
C SER A 82 -27.47 -4.46 -3.52
N ALA A 83 -26.45 -5.25 -3.85
CA ALA A 83 -26.57 -6.43 -4.71
C ALA A 83 -27.53 -7.47 -4.10
N LEU A 84 -27.42 -7.72 -2.79
CA LEU A 84 -28.27 -8.67 -2.09
C LEU A 84 -29.73 -8.19 -2.05
N VAL A 85 -29.97 -6.92 -1.71
CA VAL A 85 -31.31 -6.31 -1.77
C VAL A 85 -31.90 -6.39 -3.18
N GLY A 86 -31.08 -6.16 -4.21
CA GLY A 86 -31.48 -6.32 -5.61
C GLY A 86 -31.99 -7.73 -5.92
N LEU A 87 -31.25 -8.77 -5.53
CA LEU A 87 -31.64 -10.17 -5.71
C LEU A 87 -32.99 -10.47 -5.04
N PHE A 88 -33.15 -10.11 -3.76
CA PHE A 88 -34.41 -10.33 -3.03
C PHE A 88 -35.58 -9.53 -3.62
N THR A 89 -35.32 -8.32 -4.13
CA THR A 89 -36.35 -7.47 -4.72
C THR A 89 -36.87 -8.04 -6.03
N LEU A 90 -35.95 -8.50 -6.90
CA LEU A 90 -36.34 -9.15 -8.16
C LEU A 90 -37.10 -10.45 -7.90
N HIS A 91 -36.62 -11.30 -6.97
CA HIS A 91 -37.35 -12.52 -6.59
C HIS A 91 -38.78 -12.22 -6.12
N ARG A 92 -38.98 -11.19 -5.27
CA ARG A 92 -40.32 -10.75 -4.86
C ARG A 92 -41.18 -10.27 -6.02
N GLY A 93 -40.58 -9.70 -7.06
CA GLY A 93 -41.27 -9.29 -8.28
C GLY A 93 -42.03 -10.43 -8.98
N PHE A 94 -41.58 -11.67 -8.82
CA PHE A 94 -42.23 -12.85 -9.40
C PHE A 94 -43.48 -13.32 -8.63
N ALA A 95 -43.76 -12.78 -7.44
CA ALA A 95 -44.81 -13.28 -6.55
C ALA A 95 -46.24 -13.25 -7.14
N LYS A 96 -46.51 -12.38 -8.11
CA LYS A 96 -47.84 -12.24 -8.75
C LYS A 96 -47.92 -12.84 -10.15
N ILE A 97 -46.84 -13.47 -10.63
CA ILE A 97 -46.81 -14.08 -11.96
C ILE A 97 -47.65 -15.37 -11.94
N LYS A 98 -48.51 -15.51 -12.95
CA LYS A 98 -49.44 -16.65 -13.09
C LYS A 98 -48.94 -17.75 -14.04
N GLU A 99 -47.87 -17.48 -14.78
CA GLU A 99 -47.25 -18.47 -15.66
C GLU A 99 -46.73 -19.65 -14.81
N PRO A 100 -47.13 -20.91 -15.12
CA PRO A 100 -46.86 -22.07 -14.24
C PRO A 100 -45.39 -22.30 -13.92
N ASN A 101 -44.49 -22.20 -14.90
CA ASN A 101 -43.07 -22.49 -14.71
C ASN A 101 -42.39 -21.43 -13.84
N LEU A 102 -42.67 -20.15 -14.10
CA LEU A 102 -42.17 -19.03 -13.30
C LEU A 102 -42.72 -19.07 -11.87
N LYS A 103 -43.99 -19.45 -11.70
CA LYS A 103 -44.60 -19.62 -10.38
C LYS A 103 -43.92 -20.74 -9.58
N ALA A 104 -43.72 -21.91 -10.19
CA ALA A 104 -43.06 -23.04 -9.53
C ALA A 104 -41.59 -22.72 -9.16
N ALA A 105 -40.86 -22.03 -10.05
CA ALA A 105 -39.50 -21.59 -9.77
C ALA A 105 -39.45 -20.56 -8.61
N HIS A 106 -40.40 -19.61 -8.58
CA HIS A 106 -40.51 -18.64 -7.49
C HIS A 106 -40.79 -19.31 -6.14
N GLU A 107 -41.73 -20.25 -6.08
CA GLU A 107 -42.07 -21.03 -4.87
C GLU A 107 -40.86 -21.86 -4.40
N THR A 108 -40.16 -22.50 -5.33
CA THR A 108 -38.92 -23.26 -5.06
C THR A 108 -37.87 -22.39 -4.39
N LEU A 109 -37.57 -21.21 -4.96
CA LEU A 109 -36.60 -20.28 -4.39
C LEU A 109 -37.07 -19.63 -3.08
N THR A 110 -38.38 -19.46 -2.89
CA THR A 110 -38.93 -18.91 -1.63
C THR A 110 -38.53 -19.77 -0.44
N SER A 111 -38.54 -21.09 -0.60
CA SER A 111 -38.19 -22.04 0.47
C SER A 111 -36.77 -21.87 0.99
N VAL A 112 -35.81 -21.55 0.11
CA VAL A 112 -34.41 -21.36 0.47
C VAL A 112 -34.12 -19.92 0.90
N LEU A 113 -34.64 -18.93 0.17
CA LEU A 113 -34.41 -17.51 0.43
C LEU A 113 -34.98 -17.04 1.76
N ALA A 114 -36.04 -17.68 2.27
CA ALA A 114 -36.62 -17.35 3.58
C ALA A 114 -35.62 -17.54 4.75
N LYS A 115 -34.65 -18.46 4.61
CA LYS A 115 -33.61 -18.72 5.63
C LYS A 115 -32.57 -17.61 5.74
N TYR A 116 -32.47 -16.80 4.69
CA TYR A 116 -31.45 -15.77 4.49
C TYR A 116 -32.05 -14.36 4.55
N LYS A 117 -33.20 -14.22 5.22
CA LYS A 117 -33.87 -12.94 5.37
C LYS A 117 -33.05 -12.03 6.28
N ASP A 118 -33.01 -10.74 5.95
CA ASP A 118 -32.41 -9.70 6.80
C ASP A 118 -30.89 -9.81 7.01
N ILE A 119 -30.16 -10.57 6.16
CA ILE A 119 -28.68 -10.67 6.19
C ILE A 119 -27.99 -9.31 6.32
N THR A 120 -28.48 -8.28 5.62
CA THR A 120 -27.89 -6.93 5.63
C THR A 120 -27.98 -6.23 6.99
N LYS A 121 -28.69 -6.81 7.97
CA LYS A 121 -28.76 -6.33 9.36
C LYS A 121 -27.83 -7.10 10.29
N HIS A 122 -27.21 -8.18 9.81
CA HIS A 122 -26.30 -9.00 10.60
C HIS A 122 -24.91 -8.37 10.66
N THR A 123 -24.10 -8.80 11.61
CA THR A 123 -22.68 -8.42 11.65
C THR A 123 -21.96 -8.93 10.40
N ASN A 124 -20.95 -8.19 9.93
CA ASN A 124 -20.28 -8.51 8.66
C ASN A 124 -19.73 -9.94 8.56
N ASP A 125 -19.19 -10.50 9.65
CA ASP A 125 -18.69 -11.88 9.69
C ASP A 125 -19.82 -12.90 9.45
N VAL A 126 -20.96 -12.69 10.11
CA VAL A 126 -22.16 -13.52 9.95
C VAL A 126 -22.74 -13.35 8.55
N ALA A 127 -22.88 -12.11 8.07
CA ALA A 127 -23.39 -11.83 6.74
C ALA A 127 -22.52 -12.49 5.65
N THR A 128 -21.19 -12.43 5.77
CA THR A 128 -20.26 -13.10 4.86
C THR A 128 -20.47 -14.62 4.84
N ALA A 129 -20.62 -15.25 6.00
CA ALA A 129 -20.85 -16.69 6.09
C ALA A 129 -22.20 -17.09 5.45
N GLU A 130 -23.24 -16.32 5.72
CA GLU A 130 -24.58 -16.56 5.19
C GLU A 130 -24.67 -16.32 3.69
N ILE A 131 -24.04 -15.27 3.15
CA ILE A 131 -23.99 -15.00 1.71
C ILE A 131 -23.25 -16.13 0.98
N LYS A 132 -22.12 -16.61 1.52
CA LYS A 132 -21.40 -17.75 0.95
C LYS A 132 -22.24 -19.04 0.98
N SER A 133 -22.96 -19.28 2.06
CA SER A 133 -23.89 -20.40 2.18
C SER A 133 -25.07 -20.28 1.21
N LEU A 134 -25.65 -19.08 1.06
CA LEU A 134 -26.71 -18.78 0.11
C LEU A 134 -26.27 -19.07 -1.32
N LEU A 135 -25.14 -18.50 -1.74
CA LEU A 135 -24.59 -18.68 -3.09
C LEU A 135 -24.26 -20.14 -3.39
N LYS A 136 -23.80 -20.90 -2.38
CA LYS A 136 -23.59 -22.33 -2.51
C LYS A 136 -24.90 -23.08 -2.73
N ASN A 137 -25.89 -22.86 -1.85
CA ASN A 137 -27.18 -23.54 -1.93
C ASN A 137 -27.91 -23.25 -3.25
N LEU A 138 -27.84 -22.00 -3.75
CA LEU A 138 -28.50 -21.62 -5.00
C LEU A 138 -27.89 -22.27 -6.25
N LYS A 139 -26.71 -22.90 -6.16
CA LYS A 139 -26.09 -23.70 -7.23
C LYS A 139 -26.46 -25.19 -7.15
N GLU A 140 -27.18 -25.61 -6.12
CA GLU A 140 -27.64 -26.99 -5.97
C GLU A 140 -29.03 -27.15 -6.60
N GLU A 141 -29.33 -28.34 -7.13
CA GLU A 141 -30.68 -28.66 -7.60
C GLU A 141 -31.65 -28.85 -6.42
N PRO A 142 -32.92 -28.40 -6.52
CA PRO A 142 -33.60 -27.82 -7.69
C PRO A 142 -33.44 -26.30 -7.84
N TYR A 143 -32.58 -25.65 -7.05
CA TYR A 143 -32.48 -24.19 -6.97
C TYR A 143 -31.80 -23.58 -8.19
N ASP A 144 -30.77 -24.23 -8.73
CA ASP A 144 -30.05 -23.75 -9.93
C ASP A 144 -30.98 -23.67 -11.15
N ALA A 145 -31.79 -24.71 -11.38
CA ALA A 145 -32.81 -24.70 -12.42
C ALA A 145 -33.85 -23.58 -12.23
N ALA A 146 -34.26 -23.32 -10.98
CA ALA A 146 -35.20 -22.25 -10.66
C ALA A 146 -34.58 -20.85 -10.86
N VAL A 147 -33.32 -20.65 -10.49
CA VAL A 147 -32.56 -19.42 -10.76
C VAL A 147 -32.48 -19.14 -12.26
N THR A 148 -32.19 -20.18 -13.05
CA THR A 148 -32.12 -20.08 -14.52
C THR A 148 -33.48 -19.74 -15.11
N THR A 149 -34.54 -20.41 -14.65
CA THR A 149 -35.92 -20.19 -15.10
C THR A 149 -36.40 -18.76 -14.83
N LEU A 150 -36.02 -18.16 -13.70
CA LEU A 150 -36.35 -16.76 -13.38
C LEU A 150 -35.37 -15.73 -13.97
N GLY A 151 -34.32 -16.18 -14.68
CA GLY A 151 -33.31 -15.29 -15.24
C GLY A 151 -32.48 -14.53 -14.20
N LEU A 152 -32.29 -15.10 -13.00
CA LEU A 152 -31.62 -14.44 -11.88
C LEU A 152 -30.10 -14.62 -11.88
N LEU A 153 -29.53 -15.34 -12.85
CA LEU A 153 -28.09 -15.59 -12.96
C LEU A 153 -27.23 -14.30 -12.88
N PRO A 154 -27.55 -13.20 -13.58
CA PRO A 154 -26.75 -11.96 -13.47
C PRO A 154 -26.73 -11.39 -12.05
N MET A 155 -27.81 -11.55 -11.29
CA MET A 155 -27.89 -11.07 -9.90
C MET A 155 -27.10 -11.95 -8.95
N LEU A 156 -27.12 -13.27 -9.15
CA LEU A 156 -26.24 -14.17 -8.38
C LEU A 156 -24.77 -13.86 -8.63
N THR A 157 -24.39 -13.60 -9.88
CA THR A 157 -23.02 -13.18 -10.22
C THR A 157 -22.67 -11.86 -9.56
N ALA A 158 -23.55 -10.86 -9.58
CA ALA A 158 -23.33 -9.58 -8.91
C ALA A 158 -23.12 -9.74 -7.39
N VAL A 159 -23.94 -10.57 -6.72
CA VAL A 159 -23.77 -10.88 -5.29
C VAL A 159 -22.45 -11.61 -5.02
N ALA A 160 -22.06 -12.55 -5.87
CA ALA A 160 -20.79 -13.26 -5.74
C ALA A 160 -19.59 -12.31 -5.88
N THR A 161 -19.59 -11.46 -6.91
CA THR A 161 -18.53 -10.47 -7.12
C THR A 161 -18.43 -9.48 -5.96
N ALA A 162 -19.57 -8.96 -5.48
CA ALA A 162 -19.58 -8.03 -4.36
C ALA A 162 -19.06 -8.67 -3.06
N GLN A 163 -19.34 -9.97 -2.84
CA GLN A 163 -18.79 -10.71 -1.70
C GLN A 163 -17.28 -10.94 -1.84
N GLU A 164 -16.78 -11.25 -3.04
CA GLU A 164 -15.34 -11.39 -3.30
C GLU A 164 -14.58 -10.07 -3.08
N ASP A 165 -15.16 -8.95 -3.50
CA ASP A 165 -14.59 -7.63 -3.28
C ASP A 165 -14.58 -7.26 -1.79
N TYR A 166 -15.62 -7.61 -1.04
CA TYR A 166 -15.65 -7.47 0.41
C TYR A 166 -14.54 -8.31 1.07
N ASP A 167 -14.41 -9.60 0.72
CA ASP A 167 -13.37 -10.49 1.28
C ASP A 167 -11.95 -9.94 1.01
N ARG A 168 -11.73 -9.39 -0.19
CA ARG A 168 -10.47 -8.76 -0.58
C ARG A 168 -10.19 -7.51 0.27
N ALA A 169 -11.17 -6.62 0.39
CA ALA A 169 -11.05 -5.41 1.20
C ALA A 169 -10.82 -5.72 2.68
N GLU A 170 -11.49 -6.74 3.22
CA GLU A 170 -11.33 -7.18 4.60
C GLU A 170 -9.93 -7.75 4.85
N THR A 171 -9.41 -8.58 3.93
CA THR A 171 -8.06 -9.14 4.01
C THR A 171 -7.02 -8.02 3.99
N LEU A 172 -7.18 -7.04 3.10
CA LEU A 172 -6.33 -5.84 3.04
C LEU A 172 -6.44 -5.01 4.32
N ALA A 173 -7.64 -4.83 4.88
CA ALA A 173 -7.85 -4.09 6.12
C ALA A 173 -7.22 -4.79 7.34
N ARG A 174 -7.30 -6.13 7.41
CA ARG A 174 -6.63 -6.93 8.45
C ARG A 174 -5.10 -6.84 8.31
N ALA A 175 -4.57 -7.01 7.10
CA ALA A 175 -3.14 -6.82 6.82
C ALA A 175 -2.68 -5.38 7.11
N ALA A 176 -3.55 -4.40 6.89
CA ALA A 176 -3.28 -3.00 7.19
C ALA A 176 -3.25 -2.71 8.70
N LYS A 177 -4.11 -3.35 9.48
CA LYS A 177 -4.12 -3.29 10.95
C LYS A 177 -2.91 -4.01 11.54
N SER A 178 -2.50 -5.16 11.00
CA SER A 178 -1.31 -5.88 11.48
C SER A 178 0.00 -5.17 11.13
N SER A 179 0.09 -4.51 9.96
CA SER A 179 1.22 -3.65 9.58
C SER A 179 1.20 -2.27 10.26
N LYS A 180 0.14 -1.96 11.01
CA LYS A 180 0.04 -0.80 11.92
C LYS A 180 0.82 -1.08 13.22
N GLU A 181 2.03 -1.60 13.11
CA GLU A 181 3.01 -1.44 14.19
C GLU A 181 3.41 0.03 14.20
N VAL A 182 2.66 0.82 14.97
CA VAL A 182 2.87 2.25 15.19
C VAL A 182 4.25 2.41 15.85
N GLY A 183 5.28 2.56 15.03
CA GLY A 183 6.66 2.59 15.49
C GLY A 183 7.66 2.05 14.48
N LYS A 184 7.32 1.01 13.69
CA LYS A 184 8.28 0.35 12.78
C LYS A 184 8.89 1.30 11.76
N THR A 185 8.08 2.09 11.06
CA THR A 185 8.58 3.08 10.09
C THR A 185 9.49 4.11 10.76
N LYS A 186 9.15 4.55 11.98
CA LYS A 186 9.97 5.51 12.75
C LYS A 186 11.28 4.87 13.23
N GLN A 187 11.23 3.63 13.70
CA GLN A 187 12.40 2.85 14.12
C GLN A 187 13.36 2.63 12.95
N LEU A 188 12.86 2.11 11.82
CA LEU A 188 13.65 1.92 10.60
C LEU A 188 14.28 3.23 10.13
N ARG A 189 13.53 4.34 10.19
CA ARG A 189 14.07 5.67 9.87
C ARG A 189 15.21 6.06 10.81
N THR A 190 15.07 5.85 12.12
CA THR A 190 16.12 6.13 13.10
C THR A 190 17.37 5.27 12.87
N GLU A 191 17.19 3.98 12.61
CA GLU A 191 18.29 3.05 12.34
C GLU A 191 19.04 3.40 11.05
N LEU A 192 18.30 3.65 9.95
CA LEU A 192 18.89 4.11 8.68
C LEU A 192 19.63 5.44 8.84
N SER A 193 19.06 6.39 9.60
CA SER A 193 19.71 7.68 9.88
C SER A 193 21.05 7.48 10.60
N ARG A 194 21.09 6.58 11.59
CA ARG A 194 22.32 6.30 12.36
C ARG A 194 23.43 5.76 11.48
N ILE A 195 23.12 4.79 10.61
CA ILE A 195 24.11 4.17 9.72
C ILE A 195 24.53 5.16 8.63
N TYR A 196 23.60 5.91 8.06
CA TYR A 196 23.90 6.97 7.10
C TYR A 196 24.82 8.05 7.68
N ASP A 197 24.53 8.54 8.89
CA ASP A 197 25.38 9.53 9.56
C ASP A 197 26.78 8.99 9.87
N LEU A 198 26.90 7.68 10.16
CA LEU A 198 28.19 7.02 10.33
C LEU A 198 29.00 7.07 9.02
N PHE A 199 28.40 6.68 7.89
CA PHE A 199 29.06 6.79 6.57
C PHE A 199 29.52 8.22 6.28
N MET A 200 28.66 9.22 6.52
CA MET A 200 29.00 10.63 6.28
C MET A 200 30.19 11.09 7.12
N ARG A 201 30.17 10.81 8.44
CA ARG A 201 31.22 11.24 9.38
C ARG A 201 32.53 10.55 9.12
N TYR A 202 32.51 9.23 8.90
CA TYR A 202 33.70 8.46 8.59
C TYR A 202 34.32 8.87 7.26
N THR A 203 33.51 9.09 6.21
CA THR A 203 34.03 9.54 4.91
C THR A 203 34.73 10.89 5.05
N ALA A 204 34.13 11.84 5.79
CA ALA A 204 34.72 13.14 6.03
C ALA A 204 36.04 13.06 6.82
N ALA A 205 36.03 12.31 7.93
CA ALA A 205 37.22 12.09 8.75
C ALA A 205 38.34 11.39 7.98
N SER A 206 38.02 10.37 7.19
CA SER A 206 38.99 9.64 6.37
C SER A 206 39.56 10.50 5.24
N ALA A 207 38.75 11.38 4.64
CA ALA A 207 39.24 12.32 3.63
C ALA A 207 40.20 13.38 4.21
N GLU A 208 40.03 13.72 5.49
CA GLU A 208 40.90 14.64 6.22
C GLU A 208 42.16 13.96 6.75
N ALA A 209 42.05 12.75 7.31
CA ALA A 209 43.15 11.98 7.88
C ALA A 209 44.09 11.41 6.82
N TYR A 210 43.57 11.09 5.63
CA TYR A 210 44.31 10.49 4.52
C TYR A 210 44.16 11.29 3.22
N PRO A 211 44.75 12.51 3.11
CA PRO A 211 44.62 13.36 1.92
C PRO A 211 45.16 12.73 0.63
N GLU A 212 46.07 11.76 0.74
CA GLU A 212 46.62 10.96 -0.36
C GLU A 212 45.59 9.98 -0.95
N LYS A 213 44.61 9.55 -0.14
CA LYS A 213 43.50 8.68 -0.56
C LYS A 213 42.38 9.48 -1.21
N LEU A 214 42.62 9.93 -2.44
CA LEU A 214 41.71 10.82 -3.19
C LEU A 214 40.28 10.28 -3.35
N HIS A 215 40.08 8.97 -3.28
CA HIS A 215 38.77 8.33 -3.37
C HIS A 215 37.82 8.75 -2.24
N PHE A 216 38.31 9.03 -1.04
CA PHE A 216 37.47 9.56 0.05
C PHE A 216 36.98 10.99 -0.22
N ALA A 217 37.85 11.85 -0.74
CA ALA A 217 37.49 13.21 -1.12
C ALA A 217 36.42 13.21 -2.23
N LYS A 218 36.53 12.28 -3.18
CA LYS A 218 35.55 12.08 -4.23
C LYS A 218 34.21 11.57 -3.67
N LEU A 219 34.23 10.52 -2.85
CA LEU A 219 33.03 9.98 -2.21
C LEU A 219 32.29 11.06 -1.38
N LEU A 220 33.01 11.84 -0.59
CA LEU A 220 32.42 12.94 0.19
C LEU A 220 31.76 13.98 -0.71
N LYS A 221 32.37 14.30 -1.85
CA LYS A 221 31.80 15.24 -2.83
C LYS A 221 30.52 14.68 -3.44
N ASP A 222 30.49 13.40 -3.78
CA ASP A 222 29.32 12.74 -4.38
C ASP A 222 28.15 12.70 -3.37
N LEU A 223 28.42 12.30 -2.12
CA LEU A 223 27.43 12.32 -1.03
C LEU A 223 26.91 13.74 -0.73
N ASN A 224 27.78 14.74 -0.73
CA ASN A 224 27.38 16.14 -0.57
C ASN A 224 26.53 16.66 -1.74
N THR A 225 26.75 16.14 -2.95
CA THR A 225 25.95 16.49 -4.13
C THR A 225 24.53 15.96 -4.00
N ILE A 226 24.36 14.72 -3.52
CA ILE A 226 23.04 14.15 -3.20
C ILE A 226 22.34 15.02 -2.15
N ARG A 227 23.02 15.34 -1.04
CA ARG A 227 22.44 16.14 0.05
C ARG A 227 21.95 17.51 -0.42
N ASP A 228 22.71 18.17 -1.29
CA ASP A 228 22.30 19.46 -1.82
C ASP A 228 21.17 19.37 -2.85
N SER A 229 21.14 18.28 -3.64
CA SER A 229 19.99 17.99 -4.50
C SER A 229 18.71 17.88 -3.66
N LYS A 230 18.73 17.08 -2.58
CA LYS A 230 17.58 16.93 -1.67
C LYS A 230 17.23 18.24 -0.95
N ARG A 231 18.23 19.02 -0.51
CA ARG A 231 18.00 20.36 0.06
C ARG A 231 17.23 21.26 -0.90
N ARG A 232 17.65 21.34 -2.17
CA ARG A 232 17.03 22.18 -3.20
C ARG A 232 15.59 21.76 -3.51
N LEU A 233 15.25 20.49 -3.33
CA LEU A 233 13.91 19.95 -3.51
C LEU A 233 13.01 20.19 -2.28
N SER A 234 13.58 20.18 -1.07
CA SER A 234 12.87 20.37 0.20
C SER A 234 12.65 21.84 0.60
N SER A 235 13.45 22.79 0.08
CA SER A 235 13.30 24.21 0.39
C SER A 235 11.93 24.79 -0.08
N PRO A 236 11.21 25.55 0.76
CA PRO A 236 9.89 26.11 0.43
C PRO A 236 9.88 27.07 -0.77
N SER A 237 11.04 27.56 -1.21
CA SER A 237 11.20 28.51 -2.32
C SER A 237 10.74 27.98 -3.70
N LYS A 238 10.45 26.68 -3.85
CA LYS A 238 9.88 26.13 -5.09
C LYS A 238 8.37 25.93 -5.06
N LYS A 239 7.70 25.83 -3.89
CA LYS A 239 6.23 25.82 -3.86
C LYS A 239 5.65 27.19 -4.28
N ALA A 240 6.29 28.28 -3.88
CA ALA A 240 5.85 29.63 -4.25
C ALA A 240 6.08 30.00 -5.73
N LYS A 241 7.02 29.34 -6.43
CA LYS A 241 7.35 29.68 -7.83
C LYS A 241 6.50 28.93 -8.87
N THR A 242 5.77 27.90 -8.47
CA THR A 242 4.83 27.20 -9.37
C THR A 242 3.44 27.82 -9.32
N GLU A 243 3.03 28.42 -8.20
CA GLU A 243 1.74 29.16 -8.10
C GLU A 243 1.80 30.55 -8.77
N GLN A 244 2.90 31.30 -8.65
CA GLN A 244 3.00 32.63 -9.30
C GLN A 244 3.11 32.59 -10.85
N VAL A 245 3.48 31.46 -11.44
CA VAL A 245 3.54 31.33 -12.91
C VAL A 245 2.18 30.92 -13.48
N ALA A 246 1.31 30.29 -12.67
CA ALA A 246 -0.06 29.95 -13.08
C ALA A 246 -1.01 31.16 -13.01
N GLU A 247 -0.77 32.11 -12.12
CA GLU A 247 -1.65 33.29 -11.94
C GLU A 247 -1.31 34.47 -12.88
N MET A 248 -0.14 34.48 -13.52
CA MET A 248 0.22 35.47 -14.57
C MET A 248 -0.09 35.02 -16.01
N ALA A 249 -0.69 33.85 -16.19
CA ALA A 249 -1.09 33.33 -17.49
C ALA A 249 -2.62 33.22 -17.67
N GLY A 250 -3.39 33.87 -16.78
CA GLY A 250 -4.85 34.03 -16.87
C GLY A 250 -5.25 35.40 -17.39
#